data_AF-A0A4R9PKJ1-F1
#
_entry.id   AF-A0A4R9PKJ1-F1
#
_cell.length_a   1.000
_cell.length_b   1.000
_cell.length_c   1.000
_cell.angle_alpha   90.00
_cell.angle_beta   90.00
_cell.angle_gamma   90.00
#
_symmetry.space_group_name_H-M   'P 1'
#
loop_
_entity.id
_entity.type
_entity.pdbx_description
1 polymer ?
#
loop_
_entity_poly.entity_id
_entity_poly.type
_entity_poly.pdbx_seq_one_letter_code
_entity_poly.pdbx_strand_id
1 'polypeptide(L)'
;LRWFQSTGAGVDSLFPIRDRIGHITVTNARGIHGEVIADYVMAAVTMLHWDFRGFLHDQANKRWRPRPVSPLSDKTIGVVGLGSIGATIARRVKSAGMIVLGSKRDVT
;
A
#
# COMPACT_ATOMS: atom_id res chain seq x y z
N LEU A 1 -21.29 -18.59 -20.76
CA LEU A 1 -19.96 -18.31 -20.15
C LEU A 1 -19.78 -19.26 -18.97
N ARG A 2 -18.59 -19.86 -18.76
CA ARG A 2 -18.33 -20.81 -17.66
C ARG A 2 -17.29 -20.30 -16.64
N TRP A 3 -16.40 -19.41 -17.06
CA TRP A 3 -15.32 -18.89 -16.23
C TRP A 3 -15.04 -17.43 -16.59
N PHE A 4 -14.73 -16.62 -15.58
CA PHE A 4 -14.32 -15.22 -15.70
C PHE A 4 -13.11 -14.95 -14.79
N GLN A 5 -12.04 -14.41 -15.37
CA GLN A 5 -10.85 -13.97 -14.64
C GLN A 5 -10.85 -12.45 -14.54
N SER A 6 -10.90 -11.92 -13.32
CA SER A 6 -10.60 -10.51 -13.05
C SER A 6 -9.09 -10.29 -13.08
N THR A 7 -8.65 -9.22 -13.74
CA THR A 7 -7.25 -8.76 -13.70
C THR A 7 -6.92 -8.00 -12.42
N GLY A 8 -7.92 -7.61 -11.63
CA GLY A 8 -7.75 -6.96 -10.33
C GLY A 8 -7.88 -7.92 -9.15
N ALA A 9 -7.55 -7.44 -7.95
CA ALA A 9 -7.77 -8.20 -6.71
C ALA A 9 -9.25 -8.18 -6.27
N GLY A 10 -9.98 -7.11 -6.61
CA GLY A 10 -11.42 -6.98 -6.38
C GLY A 10 -12.25 -7.64 -7.48
N VAL A 11 -13.45 -8.06 -7.12
CA VAL A 11 -14.48 -8.59 -8.04
C VAL A 11 -15.79 -7.83 -7.88
N ASP A 12 -15.77 -6.71 -7.16
CA ASP A 12 -16.93 -5.90 -6.79
C ASP A 12 -17.68 -5.36 -8.02
N SER A 13 -16.97 -5.17 -9.15
CA SER A 13 -17.55 -4.79 -10.43
C SER A 13 -18.57 -5.81 -10.97
N LEU A 14 -18.53 -7.06 -10.49
CA LEU A 14 -19.49 -8.11 -10.87
C LEU A 14 -20.74 -8.11 -9.98
N PHE A 15 -20.73 -7.43 -8.84
CA PHE A 15 -21.85 -7.46 -7.89
C PHE A 15 -23.18 -6.95 -8.48
N PRO A 16 -23.23 -5.88 -9.30
CA PRO A 16 -24.48 -5.39 -9.87
C PRO A 16 -25.21 -6.38 -10.78
N ILE A 17 -24.49 -7.35 -11.34
CA ILE A 17 -25.05 -8.34 -12.27
C ILE A 17 -25.10 -9.74 -11.66
N ARG A 18 -24.70 -9.92 -10.39
CA ARG A 18 -24.51 -11.23 -9.75
C ARG A 18 -25.72 -12.17 -9.88
N ASP A 19 -26.94 -11.61 -9.84
CA ASP A 19 -28.18 -12.39 -9.89
C ASP A 19 -28.55 -12.79 -11.34
N ARG A 20 -27.91 -12.18 -12.34
CA ARG A 20 -28.10 -12.44 -13.78
C ARG A 20 -27.02 -13.34 -14.37
N ILE A 21 -25.87 -13.44 -13.70
CA ILE A 21 -24.82 -14.40 -14.06
C ILE A 21 -25.18 -15.73 -13.39
N GLY A 22 -25.42 -16.76 -14.20
CA GLY A 22 -25.61 -18.13 -13.69
C GLY A 22 -24.34 -18.67 -13.02
N HIS A 23 -24.25 -19.99 -12.86
CA HIS A 23 -23.07 -20.62 -12.26
C HIS A 23 -21.81 -20.43 -13.14
N ILE A 24 -21.06 -19.37 -12.85
CA ILE A 24 -19.75 -19.08 -13.43
C ILE A 24 -18.68 -19.16 -12.35
N THR A 25 -17.54 -19.76 -12.66
CA THR A 25 -16.37 -19.66 -11.80
C THR A 25 -15.77 -18.27 -11.96
N VAL A 26 -15.51 -17.58 -10.85
CA VAL A 26 -14.85 -16.27 -10.84
C VAL A 26 -13.51 -16.40 -10.14
N THR A 27 -12.45 -15.99 -10.81
CA THR A 27 -11.08 -15.91 -10.27
C THR A 27 -10.58 -14.47 -10.33
N ASN A 28 -9.57 -14.14 -9.53
CA ASN A 28 -9.02 -12.79 -9.45
C ASN A 28 -7.48 -12.82 -9.34
N ALA A 29 -6.86 -11.65 -9.35
CA ALA A 29 -5.41 -11.49 -9.22
C ALA A 29 -4.99 -11.19 -7.77
N ARG A 30 -5.70 -11.74 -6.77
CA ARG A 30 -5.37 -11.46 -5.37
C ARG A 30 -3.97 -12.00 -5.03
N GLY A 31 -3.13 -11.11 -4.50
CA GLY A 31 -1.84 -11.45 -3.91
C GLY A 31 -0.61 -11.16 -4.76
N ILE A 32 -0.76 -10.81 -6.04
CA ILE A 32 0.39 -10.57 -6.93
C ILE A 32 0.99 -9.16 -6.82
N HIS A 33 0.25 -8.20 -6.26
CA HIS A 33 0.65 -6.79 -6.23
C HIS A 33 1.37 -6.37 -4.94
N GLY A 34 1.67 -7.30 -4.03
CA GLY A 34 2.23 -6.97 -2.72
C GLY A 34 3.54 -6.18 -2.80
N GLU A 35 4.48 -6.60 -3.64
CA GLU A 35 5.82 -6.00 -3.72
C GLU A 35 5.79 -4.59 -4.33
N VAL A 36 5.10 -4.40 -5.46
CA VAL A 36 5.00 -3.08 -6.12
C VAL A 36 4.28 -2.05 -5.25
N ILE A 37 3.26 -2.49 -4.49
CA ILE A 37 2.59 -1.60 -3.54
C ILE A 37 3.51 -1.29 -2.34
N ALA A 38 4.32 -2.24 -1.88
CA ALA A 38 5.30 -1.97 -0.83
C ALA A 38 6.38 -0.96 -1.29
N ASP A 39 6.86 -1.04 -2.53
CA ASP A 39 7.74 -0.03 -3.12
C ASP A 39 7.10 1.35 -3.11
N TYR A 40 5.86 1.44 -3.60
CA TYR A 40 5.09 2.68 -3.63
C TYR A 40 4.91 3.28 -2.22
N VAL A 41 4.57 2.44 -1.22
CA VAL A 41 4.38 2.91 0.16
C VAL A 41 5.69 3.43 0.76
N MET A 42 6.83 2.77 0.52
CA MET A 42 8.13 3.27 0.97
C MET A 42 8.45 4.65 0.39
N ALA A 43 8.17 4.85 -0.90
CA ALA A 43 8.34 6.15 -1.55
C ALA A 43 7.41 7.20 -0.92
N ALA A 44 6.12 6.90 -0.78
CA ALA A 44 5.12 7.82 -0.25
C ALA A 44 5.42 8.23 1.20
N VAL A 45 5.77 7.27 2.07
CA VAL A 45 6.15 7.54 3.47
C VAL A 45 7.37 8.44 3.54
N THR A 46 8.39 8.18 2.71
CA THR A 46 9.61 9.00 2.67
C THR A 46 9.31 10.41 2.19
N MET A 47 8.55 10.56 1.11
CA MET A 47 8.15 11.86 0.55
C MET A 47 7.36 12.70 1.55
N LEU A 48 6.45 12.07 2.29
CA LEU A 48 5.66 12.75 3.31
C LEU A 48 6.52 13.17 4.49
N HIS A 49 7.34 12.25 5.01
CA HIS A 49 8.21 12.50 6.16
C HIS A 49 9.23 13.62 5.91
N TRP A 50 9.74 13.72 4.69
CA TRP A 50 10.68 14.76 4.29
C TRP A 50 10.03 16.05 3.75
N ASP A 51 8.69 16.13 3.67
CA ASP A 51 8.00 17.25 3.00
C ASP A 51 8.57 17.52 1.60
N PHE A 52 8.63 16.48 0.75
CA PHE A 52 9.19 16.62 -0.60
C PHE A 52 8.48 17.70 -1.41
N ARG A 53 7.17 17.90 -1.19
CA ARG A 53 6.41 18.97 -1.83
C ARG A 53 6.98 20.34 -1.46
N GLY A 54 7.19 20.62 -0.18
CA GLY A 54 7.81 21.87 0.26
C GLY A 54 9.27 21.98 -0.17
N PHE A 55 10.02 20.89 -0.14
CA PHE A 55 11.42 20.86 -0.59
C PHE A 55 11.56 21.24 -2.07
N LEU A 56 10.73 20.64 -2.94
CA LEU A 56 10.69 20.96 -4.36
C LEU A 56 10.21 22.40 -4.62
N HIS A 57 9.26 22.88 -3.81
CA HIS A 57 8.81 24.28 -3.90
C HIS A 57 9.93 25.27 -3.55
N ASP A 58 10.65 25.03 -2.44
CA ASP A 58 11.78 25.88 -2.05
C ASP A 58 12.90 25.83 -3.10
N GLN A 59 13.20 24.64 -3.63
CA GLN A 59 14.16 24.45 -4.71
C GLN A 59 13.78 25.27 -5.95
N ALA A 60 12.52 25.19 -6.41
CA ALA A 60 12.04 25.94 -7.57
C ALA A 60 12.18 27.46 -7.38
N ASN A 61 12.01 27.94 -6.15
CA ASN A 61 12.20 29.35 -5.79
C ASN A 61 13.66 29.70 -5.46
N LYS A 62 14.61 28.77 -5.64
CA LYS A 62 16.03 28.94 -5.29
C LYS A 62 16.24 29.34 -3.82
N ARG A 63 15.35 28.89 -2.94
CA ARG A 63 15.40 29.17 -1.50
C ARG A 63 16.04 27.99 -0.78
N TRP A 64 17.07 28.26 0.01
CA TRP A 64 17.63 27.27 0.93
C TRP A 64 16.95 27.41 2.29
N ARG A 65 16.10 26.45 2.65
CA ARG A 65 15.45 26.37 3.96
C ARG A 65 15.78 25.04 4.63
N PRO A 66 16.70 25.02 5.60
CA PRO A 66 17.02 23.80 6.34
C PRO A 66 15.77 23.24 7.02
N ARG A 67 15.56 21.93 6.88
CA ARG A 67 14.51 21.18 7.58
C ARG A 67 15.17 20.07 8.40
N PRO A 68 15.04 20.07 9.74
CA PRO A 68 15.49 18.94 10.52
C PRO A 68 14.54 17.77 10.28
N VAL A 69 15.07 16.67 9.74
CA VAL A 69 14.31 15.43 9.50
C VAL A 69 15.07 14.30 10.17
N SER A 70 14.42 13.59 11.10
CA SER A 70 15.00 12.42 11.74
C SER A 70 14.93 11.19 10.83
N PRO A 71 15.76 10.17 11.03
CA PRO A 71 15.65 8.91 10.30
C PRO A 71 14.25 8.26 10.41
N LEU A 72 13.86 7.51 9.37
CA LEU A 72 12.64 6.70 9.38
C LEU A 72 12.71 5.54 10.40
N SER A 73 13.91 5.05 10.71
CA SER A 73 14.12 4.02 11.75
C SER A 73 13.57 4.43 13.11
N ASP A 74 13.52 5.73 13.39
CA ASP A 74 13.04 6.28 14.65
C ASP A 74 11.52 6.53 14.62
N LYS A 75 10.81 5.96 13.63
CA LYS A 75 9.38 6.14 13.43
C LYS A 75 8.64 4.83 13.57
N THR A 76 7.39 4.96 14.02
CA THR A 76 6.44 3.86 14.06
C THR A 76 5.45 4.00 12.92
N ILE A 77 5.21 2.90 12.20
CA ILE A 77 4.18 2.83 11.16
C ILE A 77 3.08 1.85 11.54
N GLY A 78 1.84 2.31 11.43
CA GLY A 78 0.64 1.49 11.64
C GLY A 78 0.13 0.91 10.32
N VAL A 79 -0.01 -0.41 10.25
CA VAL A 79 -0.58 -1.14 9.12
C VAL A 79 -1.92 -1.73 9.54
N VAL A 80 -3.01 -1.10 9.09
CA VAL A 80 -4.38 -1.57 9.34
C VAL A 80 -4.78 -2.53 8.22
N GLY A 81 -4.92 -3.81 8.55
CA GLY A 81 -5.23 -4.88 7.60
C GLY A 81 -3.99 -5.64 7.14
N LEU A 82 -3.55 -6.62 7.94
CA LEU A 82 -2.48 -7.57 7.56
C LEU A 82 -2.98 -8.70 6.63
N GLY A 83 -3.55 -8.31 5.48
CA GLY A 83 -3.76 -9.21 4.35
C GLY A 83 -2.47 -9.41 3.53
N SER A 84 -2.58 -9.96 2.32
CA SER A 84 -1.41 -10.19 1.45
C SER A 84 -0.57 -8.93 1.22
N ILE A 85 -1.19 -7.79 0.88
CA ILE A 85 -0.49 -6.52 0.65
C ILE A 85 0.04 -5.94 1.97
N GLY A 86 -0.81 -5.84 3.00
CA GLY A 86 -0.40 -5.26 4.30
C GLY A 86 0.76 -6.00 4.94
N ALA A 87 0.79 -7.33 4.85
CA ALA A 87 1.91 -8.13 5.34
C ALA A 87 3.21 -7.87 4.56
N THR A 88 3.14 -7.69 3.24
CA THR A 88 4.31 -7.33 2.43
C THR A 88 4.82 -5.93 2.77
N ILE A 89 3.94 -4.94 2.91
CA ILE A 89 4.29 -3.60 3.37
C ILE A 89 4.97 -3.67 4.74
N ALA A 90 4.37 -4.38 5.70
CA ALA A 90 4.88 -4.53 7.06
C ALA A 90 6.30 -5.13 7.08
N ARG A 91 6.58 -6.14 6.25
CA ARG A 91 7.94 -6.68 6.11
C ARG A 91 8.90 -5.65 5.54
N ARG A 92 8.49 -4.91 4.52
CA ARG A 92 9.35 -3.92 3.87
C ARG A 92 9.73 -2.78 4.80
N VAL A 93 8.76 -2.17 5.46
CA VAL A 93 9.02 -1.05 6.38
C VAL A 93 9.80 -1.52 7.61
N LYS A 94 9.59 -2.76 8.07
CA LYS A 94 10.42 -3.37 9.12
C LYS A 94 11.87 -3.54 8.68
N SER A 95 12.12 -3.97 7.44
CA SER A 95 13.49 -4.06 6.89
C SER A 95 14.18 -2.70 6.76
N ALA A 96 13.41 -1.60 6.67
CA ALA A 96 13.92 -0.24 6.70
C ALA A 96 14.19 0.29 8.14
N GLY A 97 14.07 -0.57 9.15
CA GLY A 97 14.36 -0.24 10.55
C GLY A 97 13.22 0.43 11.32
N MET A 98 12.03 0.58 10.71
CA MET A 98 10.88 1.19 11.39
C MET A 98 10.26 0.24 12.41
N ILE A 99 9.64 0.79 13.45
CA ILE A 99 8.75 0.04 14.35
C ILE A 99 7.40 -0.18 13.64
N VAL A 100 6.90 -1.41 13.64
CA VAL A 100 5.66 -1.75 12.92
C VAL A 100 4.58 -2.19 13.90
N LEU A 101 3.44 -1.50 13.85
CA LEU A 101 2.21 -1.93 14.50
C LEU A 101 1.26 -2.44 13.43
N GLY A 102 0.75 -3.65 13.57
CA GLY A 102 -0.17 -4.25 12.61
C GLY A 102 -1.50 -4.60 13.26
N SER A 103 -2.61 -4.40 12.54
CA SER A 103 -3.92 -4.92 12.94
C SER A 103 -4.50 -5.82 11.85
N LYS A 104 -5.21 -6.86 12.28
CA LYS A 104 -5.97 -7.77 11.43
C LYS A 104 -7.28 -8.07 12.13
N ARG A 105 -8.36 -8.22 11.36
CA ARG A 105 -9.68 -8.56 11.91
C ARG A 105 -9.68 -9.94 12.60
N ASP A 106 -8.99 -10.91 12.00
CA ASP A 106 -8.89 -12.28 12.50
C ASP A 106 -7.41 -12.63 12.69
N VAL A 107 -7.01 -13.07 13.88
CA VAL A 107 -5.60 -13.36 14.23
C VAL A 107 -5.13 -14.73 13.71
N THR A 108 -6.03 -15.50 13.09
CA THR A 108 -5.74 -16.82 12.49
C THR A 108 -4.66 -16.77 11.41
#